data_AF-A0A972UPT7-F1
#
_entry.id   AF-A0A972UPT7-F1
#
_cell.length_a   1.000
_cell.length_b   1.000
_cell.length_c   1.000
_cell.angle_alpha   90.00
_cell.angle_beta   90.00
_cell.angle_gamma   90.00
#
_symmetry.space_group_name_H-M   'P 1'
#
loop_
_entity.id
_entity.type
_entity.pdbx_description
1 polymer ?
#
loop_
_entity_poly.entity_id
_entity_poly.type
_entity_poly.pdbx_seq_one_letter_code
_entity_poly.pdbx_strand_id
1 'polypeptide(L)'
;IFNFPRARIFMGDVGSQFLGFSFAALAIIAAEYDLSRTSVLAMPLLFFNFIFDTGLTFLRRLALGQNVTEAHRSHLYQLMNRLGASHLEVSMFHFAVTAAQGLGVMVLIQLPADFRALVFIPFIVFQIVYAAIVLKLAAKAGLLG
;
A
#
# COMPACT_ATOMS: atom_id res chain seq x y z
N ILE A 1 15.23 17.33 -5.25
CA ILE A 1 14.25 16.22 -5.25
C ILE A 1 13.96 15.84 -6.71
N PHE A 2 14.25 14.61 -7.15
CA PHE A 2 14.24 14.22 -8.58
C PHE A 2 13.01 13.40 -9.03
N ASN A 3 12.24 12.83 -8.10
CA ASN A 3 11.10 11.94 -8.41
C ASN A 3 9.75 12.42 -7.85
N PHE A 4 9.72 13.52 -7.09
CA PHE A 4 8.48 14.18 -6.66
C PHE A 4 7.67 14.67 -7.88
N PRO A 5 6.32 14.81 -7.81
CA PRO A 5 5.49 15.19 -8.95
C PRO A 5 6.13 16.26 -9.84
N ARG A 6 6.18 15.97 -11.16
CA ARG A 6 7.16 16.48 -12.15
C ARG A 6 8.52 15.76 -12.07
N ALA A 7 8.49 14.43 -12.12
CA ALA A 7 9.66 13.57 -12.02
C ALA A 7 10.64 13.81 -13.19
N ARG A 8 11.93 13.86 -12.86
CA ARG A 8 13.06 13.96 -13.79
C ARG A 8 13.77 12.62 -13.98
N ILE A 9 13.61 11.71 -13.01
CA ILE A 9 14.20 10.37 -12.99
C ILE A 9 13.14 9.41 -12.48
N PHE A 10 13.01 8.25 -13.13
CA PHE A 10 12.16 7.15 -12.69
C PHE A 10 12.97 6.15 -11.85
N MET A 11 12.33 5.56 -10.84
CA MET A 11 12.96 4.56 -9.97
C MET A 11 13.32 3.27 -10.72
N GLY A 12 12.48 2.88 -11.69
CA GLY A 12 12.61 1.63 -12.44
C GLY A 12 12.41 0.37 -11.58
N ASP A 13 12.48 -0.78 -12.25
CA ASP A 13 12.33 -2.09 -11.59
C ASP A 13 13.49 -2.38 -10.64
N VAL A 14 14.71 -2.02 -11.04
CA VAL A 14 15.92 -2.22 -10.22
C VAL A 14 15.80 -1.52 -8.86
N GLY A 15 15.39 -0.26 -8.84
CA GLY A 15 15.27 0.49 -7.59
C GLY A 15 14.13 -0.05 -6.72
N SER A 16 12.97 -0.31 -7.31
CA SER A 16 11.79 -0.76 -6.55
C SER A 16 11.97 -2.15 -5.96
N GLN A 17 12.53 -3.11 -6.71
CA GLN A 17 12.84 -4.45 -6.22
C GLN A 17 13.93 -4.43 -5.14
N PHE A 18 14.99 -3.62 -5.33
CA PHE A 18 16.04 -3.46 -4.33
C PHE A 18 15.49 -2.92 -3.00
N LEU A 19 14.65 -1.87 -3.03
CA LEU A 19 14.03 -1.36 -1.81
C LEU A 19 13.09 -2.39 -1.16
N GLY A 20 12.24 -3.05 -1.95
CA GLY A 20 11.34 -4.08 -1.43
C GLY A 20 12.08 -5.21 -0.71
N PHE A 21 13.15 -5.72 -1.33
CA PHE A 21 14.02 -6.73 -0.72
C PHE A 21 14.69 -6.22 0.55
N SER A 22 15.27 -5.01 0.50
CA SER A 22 15.97 -4.42 1.64
C SER A 22 15.05 -4.24 2.85
N PHE A 23 13.82 -3.73 2.64
CA PHE A 23 12.85 -3.58 3.73
C PHE A 23 12.36 -4.92 4.28
N ALA A 24 12.18 -5.93 3.42
CA ALA A 24 11.81 -7.27 3.88
C ALA A 24 12.93 -7.92 4.72
N ALA A 25 14.19 -7.82 4.27
CA ALA A 25 15.34 -8.32 5.02
C ALA A 25 15.49 -7.60 6.37
N LEU A 26 15.36 -6.27 6.38
CA LEU A 26 15.39 -5.48 7.61
C LEU A 26 14.27 -5.86 8.57
N ALA A 27 13.06 -6.19 8.08
CA ALA A 27 11.96 -6.65 8.92
C ALA A 27 12.32 -7.94 9.70
N ILE A 28 12.95 -8.90 9.01
CA ILE A 28 13.36 -10.19 9.58
C ILE A 28 14.48 -9.97 10.59
N ILE A 29 15.55 -9.26 10.19
CA ILE A 29 16.69 -8.96 11.06
C ILE A 29 16.22 -8.23 12.32
N ALA A 30 15.38 -7.21 12.18
CA ALA A 30 14.92 -6.45 13.34
C ALA A 30 14.05 -7.29 14.29
N ALA A 31 13.25 -8.22 13.76
CA ALA A 31 12.45 -9.14 14.57
C ALA A 31 13.31 -10.19 15.30
N GLU A 32 14.46 -10.57 14.74
CA GLU A 32 15.39 -11.54 15.34
C GLU A 32 16.26 -10.91 16.44
N TYR A 33 16.75 -9.69 16.23
CA TYR A 33 17.65 -9.02 17.17
C TYR A 33 16.94 -8.27 18.31
N ASP A 34 15.67 -7.91 18.14
CA ASP A 34 14.88 -7.22 19.16
C ASP A 34 13.54 -7.94 19.38
N LEU A 35 13.63 -9.16 19.92
CA LEU A 35 12.52 -10.02 20.31
C LEU A 35 11.47 -9.31 21.19
N SER A 36 11.86 -8.25 21.90
CA SER A 36 10.99 -7.56 22.87
C SER A 36 10.14 -6.46 22.24
N ARG A 37 10.67 -5.66 21.32
CA ARG A 37 10.00 -4.43 20.83
C ARG A 37 9.75 -4.41 19.33
N THR A 38 10.60 -5.01 18.50
CA THR A 38 10.43 -4.91 17.05
C THR A 38 9.67 -6.11 16.50
N SER A 39 8.36 -5.93 16.31
CA SER A 39 7.49 -6.97 15.76
C SER A 39 7.75 -7.18 14.27
N VAL A 40 7.77 -8.44 13.83
CA VAL A 40 7.76 -8.81 12.40
C VAL A 40 6.57 -8.19 11.63
N LEU A 41 5.51 -7.79 12.34
CA LEU A 41 4.33 -7.13 11.79
C LEU A 41 4.53 -5.65 11.47
N ALA A 42 5.63 -5.01 11.91
CA ALA A 42 5.86 -3.58 11.70
C ALA A 42 6.00 -3.22 10.21
N MET A 43 6.84 -3.96 9.45
CA MET A 43 6.97 -3.71 8.01
C MET A 43 5.70 -4.05 7.22
N PRO A 44 5.03 -5.19 7.45
CA PRO A 44 3.72 -5.45 6.86
C PRO A 44 2.71 -4.32 7.10
N LEU A 45 2.71 -3.68 8.28
CA LEU A 45 1.83 -2.55 8.56
C LEU A 45 2.22 -1.28 7.76
N LEU A 46 3.52 -0.97 7.66
CA LEU A 46 4.02 0.17 6.87
C LEU A 46 3.75 0.01 5.37
N PHE A 47 3.84 -1.22 4.87
CA PHE A 47 3.57 -1.53 3.46
C PHE A 47 2.12 -1.95 3.20
N PHE A 48 1.25 -1.91 4.22
CA PHE A 48 -0.10 -2.46 4.15
C PHE A 48 -0.92 -1.84 3.00
N ASN A 49 -0.69 -0.55 2.69
CA ASN A 49 -1.36 0.09 1.57
C ASN A 49 -0.99 -0.51 0.21
N PHE A 50 0.29 -0.81 -0.01
CA PHE A 50 0.77 -1.43 -1.26
C PHE A 50 0.32 -2.89 -1.38
N ILE A 51 0.39 -3.63 -0.26
CA ILE A 51 -0.03 -5.04 -0.20
C ILE A 51 -1.53 -5.14 -0.48
N PHE A 52 -2.34 -4.29 0.16
CA PHE A 52 -3.79 -4.27 -0.02
C PHE A 52 -4.19 -3.95 -1.47
N ASP A 53 -3.67 -2.87 -2.06
CA ASP A 53 -4.03 -2.47 -3.43
C ASP A 53 -3.60 -3.52 -4.47
N THR A 54 -2.40 -4.09 -4.32
CA THR A 54 -1.92 -5.18 -5.18
C THR A 54 -2.79 -6.42 -5.05
N GLY A 55 -3.07 -6.86 -3.81
CA GLY A 55 -3.90 -8.03 -3.55
C GLY A 55 -5.34 -7.85 -4.06
N LEU A 56 -5.96 -6.70 -3.78
CA LEU A 56 -7.30 -6.37 -4.27
C LEU A 56 -7.34 -6.37 -5.79
N THR A 57 -6.39 -5.70 -6.45
CA THR A 57 -6.35 -5.58 -7.91
C THR A 57 -6.15 -6.96 -8.54
N PHE A 58 -5.22 -7.75 -8.01
CA PHE A 58 -4.99 -9.12 -8.46
C PHE A 58 -6.24 -10.00 -8.33
N LEU A 59 -6.85 -10.04 -7.14
CA LEU A 59 -8.05 -10.85 -6.88
C LEU A 59 -9.24 -10.40 -7.74
N ARG A 60 -9.44 -9.10 -7.92
CA ARG A 60 -10.51 -8.54 -8.76
C ARG A 60 -10.32 -8.96 -10.22
N ARG A 61 -9.11 -8.82 -10.77
CA ARG A 61 -8.80 -9.23 -12.15
C ARG A 61 -8.98 -10.73 -12.35
N LEU A 62 -8.50 -11.53 -11.40
CA LEU A 62 -8.68 -12.98 -11.40
C LEU A 62 -10.16 -13.37 -11.39
N ALA A 63 -10.97 -12.75 -10.52
CA ALA A 63 -12.42 -13.00 -10.44
C ALA A 63 -13.19 -12.60 -11.70
N LEU A 64 -12.68 -11.61 -12.45
CA LEU A 64 -13.24 -11.18 -13.74
C LEU A 64 -12.70 -11.97 -14.94
N GLY A 65 -11.86 -13.00 -14.72
CA GLY A 65 -11.25 -13.79 -15.79
C GLY A 65 -10.25 -13.02 -16.65
N GLN A 66 -9.77 -11.86 -16.16
CA GLN A 66 -8.79 -11.05 -16.87
C GLN A 66 -7.39 -11.66 -16.75
N ASN A 67 -6.54 -11.44 -17.75
CA ASN A 67 -5.14 -11.82 -17.64
C ASN A 67 -4.43 -10.96 -16.59
N VAL A 68 -4.01 -11.58 -15.48
CA VAL A 68 -3.33 -10.89 -14.36
C VAL A 68 -1.90 -10.46 -14.70
N THR A 69 -1.28 -11.02 -15.74
CA THR A 69 0.09 -10.65 -16.18
C THR A 69 0.10 -9.55 -17.24
N GLU A 70 -1.06 -9.24 -17.82
CA GLU A 70 -1.19 -8.18 -18.81
C GLU A 70 -1.13 -6.80 -18.14
N ALA A 71 -0.45 -5.85 -18.79
CA ALA A 71 -0.33 -4.48 -18.31
C ALA A 71 -1.71 -3.84 -18.14
N HIS A 72 -1.95 -3.22 -16.97
CA HIS A 72 -3.25 -2.62 -16.66
C HIS A 72 -3.11 -1.33 -15.86
N ARG A 73 -4.19 -0.53 -15.85
CA ARG A 73 -4.27 0.75 -15.12
C ARG A 73 -5.40 0.77 -14.10
N SER A 74 -5.47 -0.27 -13.29
CA SER A 74 -6.63 -0.58 -12.45
C SER A 74 -6.33 -0.72 -10.95
N HIS A 75 -5.11 -0.34 -10.55
CA HIS A 75 -4.76 -0.08 -9.15
C HIS A 75 -5.50 1.17 -8.65
N LEU A 76 -5.82 1.21 -7.36
CA LEU A 76 -6.62 2.29 -6.76
C LEU A 76 -6.00 3.67 -7.01
N TYR A 77 -4.68 3.81 -6.87
CA TYR A 77 -4.00 5.08 -7.13
C TYR A 77 -4.07 5.51 -8.62
N GLN A 78 -4.05 4.56 -9.55
CA GLN A 78 -4.20 4.83 -10.98
C GLN A 78 -5.64 5.23 -11.31
N LEU A 79 -6.62 4.56 -10.70
CA LEU A 79 -8.03 4.90 -10.83
C LEU A 79 -8.31 6.30 -10.28
N MET A 80 -7.74 6.68 -9.14
CA MET A 80 -7.82 8.05 -8.61
C MET A 80 -7.32 9.09 -9.63
N ASN A 81 -6.16 8.86 -10.24
CA ASN A 81 -5.64 9.77 -11.27
C ASN A 81 -6.58 9.83 -12.49
N ARG A 82 -7.11 8.68 -12.93
CA ARG A 82 -8.05 8.60 -14.07
C ARG A 82 -9.41 9.23 -13.75
N LEU A 83 -9.80 9.29 -12.47
CA LEU A 83 -11.01 9.97 -11.99
C LEU A 83 -10.83 11.49 -11.85
N GLY A 84 -9.63 12.02 -12.10
CA GLY A 84 -9.35 13.46 -12.17
C GLY A 84 -8.46 14.00 -11.06
N ALA A 85 -8.04 13.18 -10.08
CA ALA A 85 -7.06 13.60 -9.10
C ALA A 85 -5.69 13.82 -9.77
N SER A 86 -4.99 14.89 -9.41
CA SER A 86 -3.63 15.13 -9.86
C SER A 86 -2.65 14.15 -9.22
N HIS A 87 -1.53 13.90 -9.89
CA HIS A 87 -0.45 13.08 -9.34
C HIS A 87 0.05 13.58 -7.98
N LEU A 88 0.00 14.90 -7.73
CA LEU A 88 0.37 15.48 -6.45
C LEU A 88 -0.62 15.12 -5.35
N GLU A 89 -1.93 15.26 -5.61
CA GLU A 89 -2.98 14.90 -4.65
C GLU A 89 -2.90 13.42 -4.28
N VAL A 90 -2.75 12.53 -5.26
CA VAL A 90 -2.61 11.08 -5.03
C VAL A 90 -1.35 10.78 -4.23
N SER A 91 -0.22 11.43 -4.55
CA SER A 91 1.05 11.23 -3.83
C SER A 91 0.94 11.69 -2.37
N MET A 92 0.36 12.86 -2.12
CA MET A 92 0.17 13.40 -0.77
C MET A 92 -0.82 12.58 0.05
N PHE A 93 -1.88 12.07 -0.58
CA PHE A 93 -2.82 11.15 0.05
C PHE A 93 -2.10 9.88 0.54
N HIS A 94 -1.33 9.22 -0.33
CA HIS A 94 -0.59 8.03 0.06
C HIS A 94 0.52 8.34 1.09
N PHE A 95 1.16 9.50 1.03
CA PHE A 95 2.10 9.93 2.06
C PHE A 95 1.42 10.06 3.44
N ALA A 96 0.23 10.65 3.49
CA ALA A 96 -0.55 10.76 4.73
C ALA A 96 -0.97 9.38 5.26
N VAL A 97 -1.39 8.45 4.40
CA VAL A 97 -1.71 7.07 4.78
C VAL A 97 -0.48 6.36 5.36
N THR A 98 0.68 6.46 4.69
CA THR A 98 1.94 5.88 5.18
C THR A 98 2.38 6.49 6.51
N ALA A 99 2.22 7.81 6.69
CA ALA A 99 2.51 8.47 7.96
C ALA A 99 1.59 7.96 9.09
N ALA A 100 0.30 7.78 8.81
CA ALA A 100 -0.65 7.19 9.75
C ALA A 100 -0.30 5.74 10.09
N GLN A 101 0.15 4.94 9.11
CA GLN A 101 0.67 3.59 9.35
C GLN A 101 1.93 3.60 10.21
N GLY A 102 2.81 4.59 10.04
CA GLY A 102 3.96 4.83 10.92
C GLY A 102 3.54 5.07 12.36
N LEU A 103 2.52 5.90 12.60
CA LEU A 103 1.92 6.07 13.94
C LEU A 103 1.33 4.75 14.45
N GLY A 104 0.68 3.98 13.58
CA GLY A 104 0.20 2.63 13.88
C GLY A 104 1.31 1.70 14.37
N VAL A 105 2.49 1.72 13.72
CA VAL A 105 3.66 0.95 14.18
C VAL A 105 4.12 1.41 15.55
N MET A 106 4.15 2.72 15.84
CA MET A 106 4.52 3.23 17.16
C MET A 106 3.58 2.75 18.27
N VAL A 107 2.30 2.55 17.97
CA VAL A 107 1.35 1.91 18.89
C VAL A 107 1.62 0.40 18.97
N LEU A 108 1.83 -0.26 17.83
CA LEU A 108 2.05 -1.70 17.74
C LEU A 108 3.22 -2.20 18.60
N ILE A 109 4.35 -1.48 18.60
CA ILE A 109 5.54 -1.88 19.38
C ILE A 109 5.35 -1.75 20.89
N GLN A 110 4.34 -1.01 21.34
CA GLN A 110 4.01 -0.83 22.76
C GLN A 110 3.00 -1.87 23.26
N LEU A 111 2.36 -2.62 22.35
CA LEU A 111 1.36 -3.63 22.70
C LEU A 111 2.00 -5.01 22.96
N PRO A 112 1.42 -5.80 23.89
CA PRO A 112 1.75 -7.21 24.01
C PRO A 112 1.51 -7.95 22.69
N ALA A 113 2.31 -9.00 22.43
CA ALA A 113 2.34 -9.70 21.14
C ALA A 113 0.94 -10.11 20.64
N ASP A 114 0.09 -10.61 21.54
CA ASP A 114 -1.25 -11.13 21.23
C ASP A 114 -2.20 -10.04 20.68
N PHE A 115 -1.97 -8.77 21.02
CA PHE A 115 -2.83 -7.66 20.61
C PHE A 115 -2.29 -6.87 19.40
N ARG A 116 -1.05 -7.13 18.97
CA ARG A 116 -0.40 -6.37 17.89
C ARG A 116 -1.17 -6.43 16.56
N ALA A 117 -1.82 -7.56 16.28
CA ALA A 117 -2.63 -7.72 15.06
C ALA A 117 -3.87 -6.81 15.04
N LEU A 118 -4.41 -6.42 16.20
CA LEU A 118 -5.59 -5.55 16.28
C LEU A 118 -5.34 -4.15 15.70
N VAL A 119 -4.08 -3.70 15.69
CA VAL A 119 -3.68 -2.42 15.09
C VAL A 119 -4.01 -2.35 13.60
N PHE A 120 -4.08 -3.50 12.90
CA PHE A 120 -4.43 -3.54 11.49
C PHE A 120 -5.90 -3.23 11.22
N ILE A 121 -6.80 -3.47 12.17
CA ILE A 121 -8.26 -3.32 11.99
C ILE A 121 -8.65 -1.93 11.43
N PRO A 122 -8.25 -0.80 12.04
CA PRO A 122 -8.62 0.51 11.49
C PRO A 122 -8.09 0.72 10.07
N PHE A 123 -6.90 0.23 9.75
CA PHE A 123 -6.34 0.33 8.40
C PHE A 123 -7.07 -0.57 7.41
N ILE A 124 -7.46 -1.79 7.80
CA ILE A 124 -8.28 -2.69 6.97
C ILE A 124 -9.62 -2.02 6.66
N VAL A 125 -10.31 -1.50 7.68
CA VAL A 125 -11.61 -0.82 7.50
C VAL A 125 -11.45 0.39 6.59
N PHE A 126 -10.46 1.24 6.84
CA PHE A 126 -10.15 2.38 5.98
C PHE A 126 -9.92 1.95 4.53
N GLN A 127 -9.13 0.91 4.30
CA GLN A 127 -8.81 0.46 2.95
C GLN A 127 -9.99 -0.15 2.22
N ILE A 128 -10.85 -0.91 2.91
CA ILE A 128 -12.09 -1.43 2.34
C ILE A 128 -13.00 -0.26 1.90
N VAL A 129 -13.16 0.76 2.76
CA VAL A 129 -13.98 1.93 2.45
C VAL A 129 -13.39 2.72 1.28
N TYR A 130 -12.09 3.02 1.33
CA TYR A 130 -11.35 3.70 0.26
C TYR A 130 -11.51 2.96 -1.08
N ALA A 131 -11.26 1.66 -1.09
CA ALA A 131 -11.42 0.82 -2.28
C ALA A 131 -12.85 0.81 -2.81
N ALA A 132 -13.85 0.64 -1.93
CA ALA A 132 -15.24 0.63 -2.33
C ALA A 132 -15.66 1.95 -2.99
N ILE A 133 -15.22 3.09 -2.44
CA ILE A 133 -15.49 4.42 -3.01
C ILE A 133 -14.84 4.56 -4.38
N VAL A 134 -13.54 4.32 -4.49
CA VAL A 134 -12.79 4.50 -5.74
C VAL A 134 -13.32 3.56 -6.83
N LEU A 135 -13.56 2.28 -6.50
CA LEU A 135 -14.09 1.31 -7.47
C LEU A 135 -15.50 1.67 -7.91
N LYS A 136 -16.38 2.14 -7.00
CA LYS A 136 -17.73 2.58 -7.36
C LYS A 136 -17.70 3.79 -8.30
N LEU A 137 -16.84 4.76 -8.02
CA LEU A 137 -16.67 5.94 -8.89
C LEU A 137 -16.07 5.54 -10.25
N ALA A 138 -15.06 4.67 -10.26
CA ALA A 138 -14.44 4.15 -11.48
C ALA A 138 -15.44 3.35 -12.33
N ALA A 139 -16.30 2.54 -11.72
CA ALA A 139 -17.36 1.81 -12.41
C ALA A 139 -18.33 2.78 -13.08
N LYS A 140 -18.80 3.80 -12.35
CA LYS A 140 -19.71 4.83 -12.88
C LYS A 140 -19.09 5.62 -14.05
N ALA A 141 -17.78 5.81 -14.02
CA ALA A 141 -17.02 6.48 -15.07
C ALA A 141 -16.59 5.55 -16.22
N GLY A 142 -16.96 4.26 -16.21
CA GLY A 142 -16.58 3.30 -17.25
C GLY A 142 -15.07 2.99 -17.31
N LEU A 143 -14.36 3.15 -16.19
CA LEU A 143 -12.89 2.98 -16.13
C LEU A 143 -12.46 1.56 -15.76
N LEU A 144 -13.41 0.72 -15.33
CA LEU A 144 -13.22 -0.70 -15.02
C LEU A 144 -13.46 -1.53 -16.29
N GLY A 145 -12.47 -1.50 -17.18
CA GLY A 145 -12.32 -2.39 -18.33
C GLY A 145 -11.08 -3.23 -18.15
#